data_AF-A0A1V4R4F5-F1
#
_entry.id   AF-A0A1V4R4F5-F1
#
_cell.length_a   1.000
_cell.length_b   1.000
_cell.length_c   1.000
_cell.angle_alpha   90.00
_cell.angle_beta   90.00
_cell.angle_gamma   90.00
#
_symmetry.space_group_name_H-M   'P 1'
#
loop_
_entity.id
_entity.type
_entity.pdbx_description
1 polymer ?
#
loop_
_entity_poly.entity_id
_entity_poly.type
_entity_poly.pdbx_seq_one_letter_code
_entity_poly.pdbx_strand_id
1 'polypeptide(L)' 'FEQLSEALKTIKDKKRYVVLRIDEDVRYEKIVKLLDALQAENLNNLSLITNKNKDER' A
#
# COMPACT_ATOMS: atom_id res chain seq x y z
N PHE A 1 1.20 4.91 -11.93
CA PHE A 1 1.98 3.79 -11.35
C PHE A 1 3.48 4.06 -11.45
N GLU A 2 4.01 4.58 -12.56
CA GLU A 2 5.45 4.88 -12.70
C GLU A 2 5.99 5.80 -11.61
N GLN A 3 5.33 6.95 -11.35
CA GLN A 3 5.73 7.86 -10.28
C GLN A 3 5.75 7.22 -8.88
N LEU A 4 4.87 6.24 -8.62
CA LEU A 4 4.87 5.53 -7.35
C LEU A 4 6.07 4.60 -7.24
N SER A 5 6.38 3.84 -8.30
CA SER A 5 7.55 2.96 -8.32
C SER A 5 8.86 3.76 -8.15
N GLU A 6 8.98 4.91 -8.81
CA GLU A 6 10.12 5.81 -8.61
C GLU A 6 10.22 6.33 -7.17
N ALA A 7 9.10 6.78 -6.59
CA ALA A 7 9.07 7.23 -5.20
C ALA A 7 9.49 6.12 -4.23
N LEU A 8 9.04 4.88 -4.44
CA LEU A 8 9.43 3.72 -3.62
C LEU A 8 10.94 3.44 -3.70
N LYS A 9 11.57 3.60 -4.88
CA LYS A 9 13.03 3.43 -5.04
C LYS A 9 13.86 4.45 -4.28
N THR A 10 13.31 5.65 -4.02
CA THR A 10 14.00 6.68 -3.24
C THR A 10 14.03 6.37 -1.73
N ILE A 11 13.23 5.41 -1.26
CA ILE A 11 13.16 5.01 0.14
C ILE A 11 14.40 4.18 0.51
N LYS A 12 15.37 4.83 1.14
CA LYS A 12 16.59 4.17 1.63
C LYS A 12 16.35 3.29 2.86
N ASP A 13 15.38 3.66 3.70
CA ASP A 13 15.07 2.96 4.94
C ASP A 13 13.87 2.02 4.75
N LYS A 14 14.18 0.78 4.35
CA LYS A 14 13.19 -0.27 4.09
C LYS A 14 12.56 -0.86 5.36
N LYS A 15 13.03 -0.45 6.55
CA LYS A 15 12.46 -0.88 7.83
C LYS A 15 11.29 0.00 8.27
N ARG A 16 11.10 1.17 7.64
CA ARG A 16 9.97 2.06 7.96
C ARG A 16 8.65 1.35 7.70
N TYR A 17 7.73 1.59 8.62
CA TYR A 17 6.38 1.09 8.53
C TYR A 17 5.62 1.84 7.43
N VAL A 18 5.06 1.09 6.48
CA VAL A 18 4.27 1.63 5.38
C VAL A 18 2.80 1.45 5.73
N VAL A 19 2.08 2.57 5.83
CA VAL A 19 0.64 2.58 6.09
C VAL A 19 -0.09 2.66 4.76
N LEU A 20 -0.84 1.61 4.45
CA LEU A 20 -1.64 1.53 3.23
C LEU A 20 -3.11 1.74 3.59
N ARG A 21 -3.69 2.84 3.08
CA ARG A 21 -5.12 3.12 3.19
C ARG A 21 -5.79 2.79 1.86
N ILE A 22 -6.78 1.91 1.92
CA ILE A 22 -7.53 1.46 0.76
C ILE A 22 -9.00 1.83 0.95
N ASP A 23 -9.56 2.55 -0.03
CA ASP A 23 -10.99 2.85 -0.09
C ASP A 23 -11.77 1.67 -0.68
N GLU A 24 -13.03 1.54 -0.31
CA GLU A 24 -13.88 0.38 -0.65
C GLU A 24 -14.11 0.20 -2.17
N ASP A 25 -14.09 1.30 -2.93
CA ASP A 25 -14.27 1.28 -4.39
C ASP A 25 -13.01 0.87 -5.17
N VAL A 26 -11.89 0.61 -4.47
CA VAL A 26 -10.65 0.20 -5.12
C VAL A 26 -10.75 -1.26 -5.54
N ARG A 27 -10.74 -1.48 -6.87
CA ARG A 27 -10.68 -2.83 -7.45
C ARG A 27 -9.50 -3.64 -6.92
N TYR A 28 -9.77 -4.90 -6.57
CA TYR A 28 -8.77 -5.86 -6.08
C TYR A 28 -7.50 -5.93 -6.95
N GLU A 29 -7.64 -5.93 -8.27
CA GLU A 29 -6.50 -5.96 -9.20
C GLU A 29 -5.52 -4.79 -9.01
N LYS A 30 -6.01 -3.60 -8.62
CA LYS A 30 -5.14 -2.45 -8.31
C LYS A 30 -4.38 -2.67 -7.01
N ILE A 31 -5.01 -3.32 -6.03
CA ILE A 31 -4.39 -3.66 -4.74
C ILE A 31 -3.26 -4.66 -4.97
N VAL A 32 -3.50 -5.72 -5.76
CA VAL A 32 -2.46 -6.71 -6.07
C VAL A 32 -1.24 -6.06 -6.72
N LYS A 33 -1.44 -5.25 -7.78
CA LYS A 33 -0.33 -4.54 -8.44
C LYS A 33 0.45 -3.60 -7.52
N LEU A 34 -0.23 -3.01 -6.54
CA LEU A 34 0.39 -2.15 -5.53
C LEU A 34 1.24 -2.96 -4.54
N LEU A 35 0.71 -4.10 -4.08
CA LEU A 35 1.43 -5.03 -3.20
C LEU A 35 2.67 -5.61 -3.90
N ASP A 36 2.55 -5.98 -5.18
CA ASP A 36 3.69 -6.48 -5.97
C ASP A 36 4.81 -5.43 -6.07
N ALA A 37 4.46 -4.16 -6.28
CA ALA A 37 5.43 -3.06 -6.34
C ALA A 37 6.13 -2.81 -5.00
N LEU A 38 5.39 -2.92 -3.89
CA LEU A 38 5.95 -2.80 -2.54
C LEU A 38 6.90 -3.96 -2.21
N GLN A 39 6.52 -5.18 -2.60
CA GLN A 39 7.33 -6.38 -2.41
C GLN A 39 8.62 -6.33 -3.23
N ALA A 40 8.55 -5.86 -4.49
CA ALA A 40 9.73 -5.68 -5.34
C ALA A 40 10.78 -4.76 -4.69
N GLU A 41 10.33 -3.76 -3.93
CA GLU A 41 11.20 -2.82 -3.20
C GLU A 41 11.50 -3.26 -1.76
N ASN A 42 11.15 -4.49 -1.36
CA ASN A 42 11.38 -5.06 -0.02
C ASN A 42 10.70 -4.27 1.13
N LEU A 43 9.61 -3.58 0.84
CA LEU A 43 8.83 -2.83 1.82
C LEU A 43 7.75 -3.74 2.43
N ASN A 44 8.20 -4.64 3.30
CA ASN A 44 7.37 -5.72 3.84
C ASN A 44 6.69 -5.36 5.17
N ASN A 45 7.10 -4.26 5.80
CA ASN A 45 6.55 -3.77 7.07
C ASN A 45 5.26 -2.98 6.81
N LEU A 46 4.16 -3.69 6.54
CA LEU A 46 2.90 -3.13 6.08
C LEU A 46 1.82 -3.12 7.17
N SER A 47 1.06 -2.02 7.24
CA SER A 47 -0.23 -1.93 7.94
C SER A 47 -1.33 -1.72 6.92
N LEU A 48 -2.34 -2.58 6.92
CA LEU A 48 -3.54 -2.37 6.13
C LEU A 48 -4.60 -1.70 6.99
N ILE A 49 -4.96 -0.46 6.65
CA ILE A 49 -6.08 0.25 7.28
C ILE A 49 -7.25 0.27 6.30
N THR A 50 -8.30 -0.48 6.64
CA THR A 50 -9.57 -0.45 5.92
C THR A 50 -10.51 0.52 6.62
N ASN A 51 -10.88 1.60 5.93
CA ASN A 51 -11.98 2.43 6.36
C ASN A 51 -13.27 1.84 5.81
N LYS A 52 -13.73 0.74 6.42
CA LYS A 52 -15.18 0.50 6.41
C LYS A 52 -15.74 1.59 7.31
N ASN A 53 -16.62 2.44 6.78
CA ASN A 53 -17.49 3.22 7.64
C ASN A 53 -18.04 2.22 8.66
N LYS A 54 -17.69 2.40 9.94
CA LYS A 54 -18.36 1.69 11.01
C LYS A 54 -19.79 2.21 10.94
N ASP A 55 -20.64 1.49 10.21
CA ASP A 55 -22.06 1.49 10.50
C ASP A 55 -22.17 0.94 11.92
N GLU A 56 -22.20 1.88 12.87
CA GLU A 56 -22.66 1.66 14.23
C GLU A 56 -24.11 1.18 14.14
N ARG A 57 -24.33 -0.10 14.47
CA ARG A 57 -25.63 -0.64 14.82
C ARG A 57 -25.60 -1.08 16.28
#